data_AF-A0AA43V3F1-F1
#
_entry.id   AF-A0AA43V3F1-F1
#
_cell.length_a   1.000
_cell.length_b   1.000
_cell.length_c   1.000
_cell.angle_alpha   90.00
_cell.angle_beta   90.00
_cell.angle_gamma   90.00
#
_symmetry.space_group_name_H-M   'P 1'
#
loop_
_entity.id
_entity.type
_entity.pdbx_description
1 polymer ?
#
loop_
_entity_poly.entity_id
_entity_poly.type
_entity_poly.pdbx_seq_one_letter_code
_entity_poly.pdbx_strand_id
1 'polypeptide(L)'
;TTVGKVVLSTDEYENLSVESCELLPVIDDPTFTIDEDDQHIRKQLEDWLDYEITTLPYDMTINHAFEARVAPHPFTNFMNYALLEKSGADVACTALFDSASGFKQVVTMRDVINNYPFPNIFKVLAVSGAKLKEAIERSAEYFDVKNDEVSVSADFLEPKPQHFNYDIYGGLSYTIHVGRPKGQRVS
;
A
#
# COMPACT_ATOMS: atom_id res chain seq x y z
N THR A 1 8.31 15.73 -3.51
CA THR A 1 8.57 16.19 -2.13
C THR A 1 8.61 17.70 -2.11
N THR A 2 8.25 18.33 -0.99
CA THR A 2 8.19 19.80 -0.83
C THR A 2 8.81 20.21 0.51
N VAL A 3 9.26 21.46 0.62
CA VAL A 3 9.71 22.08 1.87
C VAL A 3 8.71 23.16 2.27
N GLY A 4 8.17 23.08 3.50
CA GLY A 4 7.30 24.12 4.04
C GLY A 4 8.14 25.31 4.51
N LYS A 5 7.77 26.53 4.08
CA LYS A 5 8.44 27.77 4.46
C LYS A 5 7.42 28.76 5.02
N VAL A 6 7.70 29.25 6.21
CA VAL A 6 6.97 30.35 6.85
C VAL A 6 7.98 31.45 7.11
N VAL A 7 7.67 32.67 6.65
CA VAL A 7 8.49 33.85 6.90
C VAL A 7 7.76 34.74 7.90
N LEU A 8 8.48 35.20 8.91
CA LEU A 8 7.98 36.15 9.89
C LEU A 8 8.76 37.46 9.73
N SER A 9 8.05 38.59 9.78
CA SER A 9 8.62 39.93 9.78
C SER A 9 8.12 40.72 10.97
N THR A 10 8.98 41.58 11.53
CA THR A 10 8.58 42.52 12.58
C THR A 10 7.83 43.71 12.00
N ASP A 11 6.75 44.11 12.66
CA ASP A 11 6.08 45.39 12.40
C ASP A 11 6.84 46.58 13.03
N GLU A 12 6.29 47.78 12.90
CA GLU A 12 6.84 49.02 13.47
C GLU A 12 6.88 49.05 15.01
N TYR A 13 6.21 48.10 15.68
CA TYR A 13 6.17 47.92 17.12
C TYR A 13 7.03 46.73 17.59
N GLU A 14 7.87 46.19 16.71
CA GLU A 14 8.70 45.00 16.95
C GLU A 14 7.89 43.72 17.20
N ASN A 15 6.61 43.68 16.83
CA ASN A 15 5.81 42.46 16.90
C ASN A 15 6.03 41.60 15.67
N LEU A 16 6.23 40.31 15.86
CA LEU A 16 6.30 39.34 14.76
C LEU A 16 4.91 39.14 14.13
N SER A 17 4.85 39.21 12.81
CA SER A 17 3.69 38.86 11.99
C SER A 17 4.09 37.90 10.88
N VAL A 18 3.15 37.09 10.39
CA VAL A 18 3.40 36.19 9.26
C VAL A 18 3.46 37.01 7.97
N GLU A 19 4.63 36.99 7.33
CA GLU A 19 4.85 37.63 6.04
C GLU A 19 4.43 36.69 4.90
N SER A 20 4.79 35.41 4.99
CA SER A 20 4.42 34.42 3.99
C SER A 20 4.33 33.00 4.56
N CYS A 21 3.55 32.15 3.88
CA CYS A 21 3.40 30.73 4.16
C CYS A 21 3.23 29.99 2.84
N GLU A 22 4.21 29.18 2.45
CA GLU A 22 4.28 28.56 1.13
C GLU A 22 4.94 27.17 1.17
N LEU A 23 4.71 26.39 0.10
CA LEU A 23 5.42 25.15 -0.16
C LEU A 23 6.42 25.37 -1.31
N LEU A 24 7.70 25.16 -1.02
CA LEU A 24 8.75 25.21 -2.02
C LEU A 24 8.94 23.82 -2.66
N PRO A 25 9.04 23.72 -3.99
CA PRO A 25 9.35 22.46 -4.65
C PRO A 25 10.80 22.05 -4.37
N VAL A 26 11.04 20.77 -4.11
CA VAL A 26 12.40 20.21 -4.11
C VAL A 26 12.80 19.97 -5.56
N ILE A 27 13.83 20.68 -6.02
CA ILE A 27 14.38 20.58 -7.37
C ILE A 27 15.85 20.14 -7.31
N ASP A 28 16.29 19.43 -8.35
CA ASP A 28 17.71 19.18 -8.55
C ASP A 28 18.39 20.46 -9.05
N ASP A 29 19.65 20.65 -8.67
CA ASP A 29 20.45 21.83 -9.02
C ASP A 29 21.93 21.42 -9.18
N PRO A 30 22.68 22.01 -10.14
CA PRO A 30 24.08 21.63 -10.37
C PRO A 30 25.03 21.80 -9.19
N THR A 31 24.64 22.57 -8.16
CA THR A 31 25.43 22.74 -6.92
C THR A 31 25.21 21.62 -5.91
N PHE A 32 24.17 20.80 -6.09
CA PHE A 32 23.91 19.67 -5.21
C PHE A 32 24.94 18.56 -5.44
N THR A 33 25.63 18.19 -4.37
CA THR A 33 26.61 17.10 -4.37
C THR A 33 26.34 16.17 -3.20
N ILE A 34 26.55 14.87 -3.41
CA ILE A 34 26.53 13.85 -2.37
C ILE A 34 27.98 13.46 -2.11
N ASP A 35 28.43 13.48 -0.86
CA ASP A 35 29.81 13.13 -0.52
C ASP A 35 30.11 11.62 -0.70
N GLU A 36 31.39 11.26 -0.62
CA GLU A 36 31.84 9.89 -0.87
C GLU A 36 31.32 8.87 0.16
N ASP A 37 31.17 9.28 1.43
CA ASP A 37 30.69 8.40 2.50
C ASP A 37 29.19 8.11 2.32
N ASP A 38 28.40 9.12 1.99
CA ASP A 38 26.99 8.98 1.67
C ASP A 38 26.76 8.13 0.40
N GLN A 39 27.60 8.31 -0.62
CA GLN A 39 27.59 7.44 -1.81
C GLN A 39 27.96 5.99 -1.47
N HIS A 40 28.93 5.79 -0.57
CA HIS A 40 29.32 4.46 -0.12
C HIS A 40 28.18 3.76 0.64
N ILE A 41 27.51 4.46 1.56
CA ILE A 41 26.34 3.94 2.29
C ILE A 41 25.21 3.64 1.31
N ARG A 42 24.95 4.52 0.35
CA ARG A 42 23.95 4.28 -0.70
C ARG A 42 24.28 3.01 -1.47
N LYS A 43 25.55 2.79 -1.84
CA LYS A 43 25.96 1.57 -2.54
C LYS A 43 25.73 0.32 -1.70
N GLN A 44 26.11 0.34 -0.41
CA GLN A 44 25.87 -0.79 0.50
C GLN A 44 24.38 -1.13 0.61
N LEU A 45 23.52 -0.11 0.65
CA LEU A 45 22.06 -0.30 0.63
C LEU A 45 21.59 -0.95 -0.68
N GLU A 46 22.04 -0.45 -1.84
CA GLU A 46 21.65 -1.03 -3.13
C GLU A 46 22.14 -2.47 -3.29
N ASP A 47 23.37 -2.77 -2.89
CA ASP A 47 23.92 -4.12 -2.91
C ASP A 47 23.08 -5.08 -2.04
N TRP A 48 22.60 -4.63 -0.88
CA TRP A 48 21.71 -5.42 -0.01
C TRP A 48 20.31 -5.59 -0.61
N LEU A 49 19.75 -4.54 -1.22
CA LEU A 49 18.46 -4.59 -1.90
C LEU A 49 18.48 -5.55 -3.10
N ASP A 50 19.62 -5.66 -3.80
CA ASP A 50 19.79 -6.54 -4.95
C ASP A 50 20.16 -7.99 -4.57
N TYR A 51 20.24 -8.30 -3.27
CA TYR A 51 20.44 -9.68 -2.81
C TYR A 51 19.30 -10.58 -3.30
N GLU A 52 19.65 -11.59 -4.11
CA GLU A 52 18.70 -12.59 -4.60
C GLU A 52 18.24 -13.49 -3.44
N ILE A 53 16.92 -13.52 -3.23
CA ILE A 53 16.27 -14.37 -2.24
C ILE A 53 16.05 -15.76 -2.82
N THR A 54 15.49 -15.83 -4.02
CA THR A 54 15.17 -17.08 -4.72
C THR A 54 14.84 -16.84 -6.19
N THR A 55 14.74 -17.92 -6.95
CA THR A 55 14.20 -17.94 -8.30
C THR A 55 12.94 -18.83 -8.34
N LEU A 56 11.80 -18.24 -8.71
CA LEU A 56 10.50 -18.88 -8.85
C LEU A 56 10.36 -19.55 -10.24
N PRO A 57 9.60 -20.65 -10.34
CA PRO A 57 9.38 -21.35 -11.61
C PRO A 57 8.43 -20.63 -12.58
N TYR A 58 7.74 -19.57 -12.13
CA TYR A 58 6.83 -18.75 -12.92
C TYR A 58 6.75 -17.34 -12.37
N ASP A 59 6.23 -16.41 -13.19
CA ASP A 59 6.08 -15.00 -12.87
C ASP A 59 4.73 -14.72 -12.16
N MET A 60 4.74 -13.80 -11.20
CA MET A 60 3.57 -13.32 -10.45
C MET A 60 3.50 -11.78 -10.42
N THR A 61 4.02 -11.11 -11.45
CA THR A 61 4.02 -9.65 -11.56
C THR A 61 2.60 -9.12 -11.63
N ILE A 62 2.34 -8.03 -10.92
CA ILE A 62 1.09 -7.27 -10.98
C ILE A 62 1.27 -6.15 -12.01
N ASN A 63 0.57 -6.27 -13.13
CA ASN A 63 0.61 -5.23 -14.18
C ASN A 63 -0.29 -4.03 -13.82
N HIS A 64 -1.49 -4.31 -13.30
CA HIS A 64 -2.43 -3.29 -12.87
C HIS A 64 -2.93 -3.61 -11.45
N ALA A 65 -2.59 -2.74 -10.49
CA ALA A 65 -2.95 -2.96 -9.09
C ALA A 65 -4.46 -3.07 -8.87
N PHE A 66 -5.27 -2.34 -9.65
CA PHE A 66 -6.74 -2.43 -9.55
C PHE A 66 -7.28 -3.79 -9.99
N GLU A 67 -6.72 -4.40 -11.05
CA GLU A 67 -7.11 -5.75 -11.50
C GLU A 67 -6.82 -6.80 -10.42
N ALA A 68 -5.68 -6.69 -9.75
CA ALA A 68 -5.29 -7.56 -8.65
C ALA A 68 -6.08 -7.34 -7.35
N ARG A 69 -6.89 -6.27 -7.28
CA ARG A 69 -7.83 -5.99 -6.17
C ARG A 69 -9.25 -6.44 -6.50
N VAL A 70 -9.73 -6.21 -7.72
CA VAL A 70 -11.11 -6.57 -8.11
C VAL A 70 -11.30 -8.09 -8.26
N ALA A 71 -10.23 -8.82 -8.59
CA ALA A 71 -10.26 -10.26 -8.79
C ALA A 71 -9.02 -10.95 -8.20
N PRO A 72 -9.07 -12.28 -7.98
CA PRO A 72 -7.91 -13.04 -7.53
C PRO A 72 -6.71 -12.89 -8.47
N HIS A 73 -5.52 -12.70 -7.90
CA HIS A 73 -4.26 -12.61 -8.62
C HIS A 73 -3.26 -13.63 -8.05
N PRO A 74 -2.36 -14.25 -8.85
CA PRO A 74 -1.38 -15.22 -8.34
C PRO A 74 -0.60 -14.72 -7.12
N PHE A 75 -0.17 -13.46 -7.14
CA PHE A 75 0.54 -12.83 -6.03
C PHE A 75 -0.31 -12.70 -4.74
N THR A 76 -1.56 -12.23 -4.85
CA THR A 76 -2.43 -12.05 -3.67
C THR A 76 -2.87 -13.38 -3.08
N ASN A 77 -3.02 -14.41 -3.93
CA ASN A 77 -3.19 -15.78 -3.52
C ASN A 77 -1.95 -16.32 -2.78
N PHE A 78 -0.75 -16.11 -3.32
CA PHE A 78 0.51 -16.50 -2.67
C PHE A 78 0.65 -15.87 -1.27
N MET A 79 0.39 -14.57 -1.15
CA MET A 79 0.51 -13.87 0.14
C MET A 79 -0.45 -14.45 1.18
N ASN A 80 -1.73 -14.64 0.83
CA ASN A 80 -2.70 -15.23 1.74
C ASN A 80 -2.37 -16.69 2.06
N TYR A 81 -1.89 -17.46 1.09
CA TYR A 81 -1.45 -18.84 1.31
C TYR A 81 -0.30 -18.92 2.32
N ALA A 82 0.73 -18.07 2.17
CA ALA A 82 1.84 -18.00 3.13
C ALA A 82 1.36 -17.67 4.56
N LEU A 83 0.39 -16.76 4.69
CA LEU A 83 -0.20 -16.41 5.99
C LEU A 83 -1.01 -17.57 6.59
N LEU A 84 -1.81 -18.26 5.78
CA LEU A 84 -2.58 -19.44 6.22
C LEU A 84 -1.65 -20.55 6.71
N GLU A 85 -0.67 -20.93 5.89
CA GLU A 85 0.30 -21.98 6.24
C GLU A 85 1.09 -21.65 7.50
N LYS A 86 1.48 -20.38 7.67
CA LYS A 86 2.25 -19.97 8.85
C LYS A 86 1.42 -19.91 10.12
N SER A 87 0.14 -19.54 10.01
CA SER A 87 -0.72 -19.26 11.16
C SER A 87 -1.58 -20.44 11.59
N GLY A 88 -1.91 -21.36 10.68
CA GLY A 88 -2.90 -22.41 10.90
C GLY A 88 -4.34 -21.90 11.08
N ALA A 89 -4.62 -20.65 10.73
CA ALA A 89 -5.95 -20.05 10.81
C ALA A 89 -6.86 -20.54 9.67
N ASP A 90 -8.18 -20.48 9.89
CA ASP A 90 -9.17 -20.80 8.86
C ASP A 90 -9.16 -19.78 7.71
N VAL A 91 -8.84 -18.52 8.02
CA VAL A 91 -8.89 -17.38 7.11
C VAL A 91 -7.68 -16.48 7.34
N ALA A 92 -7.11 -15.97 6.26
CA ALA A 92 -6.10 -14.91 6.28
C ALA A 92 -6.58 -13.73 5.44
N CYS A 93 -6.00 -12.57 5.68
CA CYS A 93 -6.20 -11.41 4.83
C CYS A 93 -4.96 -10.53 4.81
N THR A 94 -4.80 -9.80 3.71
CA THR A 94 -3.75 -8.80 3.55
C THR A 94 -4.12 -7.79 2.48
N ALA A 95 -3.68 -6.55 2.65
CA ALA A 95 -3.83 -5.52 1.66
C ALA A 95 -2.79 -5.62 0.55
N LEU A 96 -3.15 -5.13 -0.65
CA LEU A 96 -2.19 -4.87 -1.71
C LEU A 96 -1.67 -3.44 -1.60
N PHE A 97 -0.47 -3.28 -1.02
CA PHE A 97 0.17 -1.97 -0.80
C PHE A 97 0.53 -1.25 -2.10
N ASP A 98 0.68 0.08 -2.04
CA ASP A 98 0.86 0.93 -3.23
C ASP A 98 2.15 0.64 -4.00
N SER A 99 3.22 0.24 -3.31
CA SER A 99 4.50 -0.14 -3.91
C SER A 99 4.55 -1.59 -4.42
N ALA A 100 3.49 -2.38 -4.17
CA ALA A 100 3.47 -3.80 -4.52
C ALA A 100 3.33 -3.97 -6.04
N SER A 101 4.29 -4.68 -6.62
CA SER A 101 4.33 -5.03 -8.05
C SER A 101 4.34 -6.53 -8.30
N GLY A 102 4.11 -7.32 -7.25
CA GLY A 102 4.24 -8.78 -7.29
C GLY A 102 5.69 -9.23 -7.39
N PHE A 103 5.89 -10.47 -7.79
CA PHE A 103 7.22 -11.05 -7.96
C PHE A 103 7.45 -11.49 -9.40
N LYS A 104 8.60 -11.07 -9.95
CA LYS A 104 9.17 -11.72 -11.12
C LYS A 104 9.74 -13.09 -10.74
N GLN A 105 10.25 -13.84 -11.71
CA GLN A 105 10.90 -15.12 -11.42
C GLN A 105 12.08 -14.95 -10.45
N VAL A 106 13.02 -14.06 -10.73
CA VAL A 106 14.09 -13.73 -9.77
C VAL A 106 13.53 -12.75 -8.75
N VAL A 107 13.60 -13.11 -7.47
CA VAL A 107 13.09 -12.30 -6.36
C VAL A 107 14.27 -11.77 -5.56
N THR A 108 14.34 -10.45 -5.40
CA THR A 108 15.35 -9.77 -4.60
C THR A 108 14.78 -9.23 -3.29
N MET A 109 15.65 -8.80 -2.37
CA MET A 109 15.21 -8.12 -1.14
C MET A 109 14.39 -6.86 -1.46
N ARG A 110 14.75 -6.11 -2.51
CA ARG A 110 13.98 -4.96 -3.00
C ARG A 110 12.54 -5.31 -3.31
N ASP A 111 12.33 -6.43 -4.00
CA ASP A 111 10.98 -6.88 -4.36
C ASP A 111 10.18 -7.24 -3.11
N VAL A 112 10.80 -7.93 -2.14
CA VAL A 112 10.14 -8.28 -0.87
C VAL A 112 9.67 -7.03 -0.13
N ILE A 113 10.55 -6.04 0.02
CA ILE A 113 10.23 -4.79 0.75
C ILE A 113 9.18 -3.97 0.01
N ASN A 114 9.28 -3.84 -1.31
CA ASN A 114 8.28 -3.11 -2.09
C ASN A 114 6.89 -3.74 -1.97
N ASN A 115 6.81 -5.07 -1.90
CA ASN A 115 5.54 -5.76 -1.73
C ASN A 115 5.03 -5.79 -0.28
N TYR A 116 5.89 -5.62 0.73
CA TYR A 116 5.49 -5.52 2.14
C TYR A 116 6.35 -4.47 2.88
N PRO A 117 6.08 -3.18 2.70
CA PRO A 117 6.97 -2.10 3.16
C PRO A 117 6.82 -1.76 4.65
N PHE A 118 5.92 -2.43 5.37
CA PHE A 118 5.60 -2.13 6.77
C PHE A 118 6.12 -3.22 7.70
N PRO A 119 6.71 -2.88 8.86
CA PRO A 119 7.19 -3.84 9.85
C PRO A 119 6.05 -4.41 10.71
N ASN A 120 4.93 -4.78 10.07
CA ASN A 120 3.75 -5.30 10.76
C ASN A 120 4.01 -6.73 11.26
N ILE A 121 3.47 -7.05 12.44
CA ILE A 121 3.36 -8.43 12.94
C ILE A 121 1.94 -8.96 12.74
N PHE A 122 1.80 -10.28 12.68
CA PHE A 122 0.51 -10.95 12.46
C PHE A 122 -0.07 -11.52 13.76
N LYS A 123 -1.39 -11.60 13.84
CA LYS A 123 -2.14 -12.22 14.94
C LYS A 123 -3.27 -13.09 14.39
N VAL A 124 -3.51 -14.22 15.03
CA VAL A 124 -4.70 -15.05 14.80
C VAL A 124 -5.78 -14.62 15.80
N LEU A 125 -6.99 -14.36 15.29
CA LEU A 125 -8.12 -13.89 16.10
C LEU A 125 -9.29 -14.88 16.00
N ALA A 126 -9.92 -15.18 17.13
CA ALA A 126 -11.18 -15.92 17.16
C ALA A 126 -12.34 -14.94 16.92
N VAL A 127 -13.09 -15.14 15.83
CA VAL A 127 -14.22 -14.28 15.45
C VAL A 127 -15.42 -15.13 15.03
N SER A 128 -16.63 -14.58 15.17
CA SER A 128 -17.83 -15.20 14.59
C SER A 128 -17.90 -14.95 13.08
N GLY A 129 -18.64 -15.79 12.35
CA GLY A 129 -18.89 -15.57 10.93
C GLY A 129 -19.56 -14.21 10.62
N ALA A 130 -20.37 -13.69 11.55
CA ALA A 130 -20.95 -12.35 11.44
C ALA A 130 -19.87 -11.25 11.48
N LYS A 131 -18.91 -11.34 12.42
CA LYS A 131 -17.79 -10.40 12.49
C LYS A 131 -16.84 -10.49 11.30
N LEU A 132 -16.64 -11.70 10.78
CA LEU A 132 -15.89 -11.89 9.55
C LEU A 132 -16.59 -11.23 8.36
N LYS A 133 -17.92 -11.39 8.23
CA LYS A 133 -18.70 -10.69 7.20
C LYS A 133 -18.60 -9.17 7.36
N GLU A 134 -18.69 -8.64 8.58
CA GLU A 134 -18.51 -7.20 8.85
C GLU A 134 -17.13 -6.70 8.37
N ALA A 135 -16.07 -7.48 8.58
CA ALA A 135 -14.73 -7.14 8.10
C ALA A 135 -14.66 -7.12 6.55
N ILE A 136 -15.21 -8.13 5.89
CA ILE A 136 -15.25 -8.17 4.42
C ILE A 136 -16.13 -7.05 3.86
N GLU A 137 -17.25 -6.71 4.53
CA GLU A 137 -18.09 -5.57 4.16
C GLU A 137 -17.33 -4.25 4.25
N ARG A 138 -16.50 -4.07 5.28
CA ARG A 138 -15.64 -2.88 5.38
C ARG A 138 -14.65 -2.81 4.21
N SER A 139 -14.02 -3.92 3.85
CA SER A 139 -13.18 -3.98 2.65
C SER A 139 -13.98 -3.73 1.37
N ALA A 140 -15.23 -4.19 1.29
CA ALA A 140 -16.11 -3.95 0.15
C ALA A 140 -16.49 -2.47 -0.05
N GLU A 141 -16.33 -1.61 0.96
CA GLU A 141 -16.51 -0.16 0.84
C GLU A 141 -15.45 0.52 -0.06
N TYR A 142 -14.33 -0.17 -0.31
CA TYR A 142 -13.27 0.27 -1.21
C TYR A 142 -13.77 0.56 -2.63
N PHE A 143 -14.78 -0.21 -3.07
CA PHE A 143 -15.31 -0.11 -4.41
C PHE A 143 -16.51 0.84 -4.50
N ASP A 144 -16.67 1.46 -5.66
CA ASP A 144 -17.85 2.23 -6.04
C ASP A 144 -18.21 1.97 -7.51
N VAL A 145 -19.41 2.39 -7.94
CA VAL A 145 -19.84 2.29 -9.34
C VAL A 145 -19.75 3.66 -10.00
N LYS A 146 -18.95 3.78 -11.05
CA LYS A 146 -18.82 5.01 -11.85
C LYS A 146 -18.97 4.64 -13.33
N ASN A 147 -19.90 5.29 -14.02
CA ASN A 147 -20.21 5.02 -15.42
C ASN A 147 -20.50 3.52 -15.70
N ASP A 148 -21.30 2.90 -14.83
CA ASP A 148 -21.66 1.47 -14.89
C ASP A 148 -20.49 0.48 -14.74
N GLU A 149 -19.30 0.95 -14.35
CA GLU A 149 -18.13 0.12 -14.09
C GLU A 149 -17.71 0.19 -12.61
N VAL A 150 -17.11 -0.90 -12.11
CA VAL A 150 -16.51 -0.93 -10.77
C VAL A 150 -15.26 -0.06 -10.78
N SER A 151 -15.16 0.83 -9.80
CA SER A 151 -14.05 1.75 -9.61
C SER A 151 -13.70 1.86 -8.12
N VAL A 152 -12.66 2.62 -7.78
CA VAL A 152 -12.31 2.90 -6.37
C VAL A 152 -13.16 4.05 -5.86
N SER A 153 -13.74 3.88 -4.67
CA SER A 153 -14.50 4.92 -3.96
C SER A 153 -13.64 6.14 -3.67
N ALA A 154 -14.22 7.33 -3.81
CA ALA A 154 -13.56 8.59 -3.44
C ALA A 154 -13.14 8.60 -1.96
N ASP A 155 -13.86 7.91 -1.07
CA ASP A 155 -13.53 7.80 0.36
C ASP A 155 -12.16 7.13 0.62
N PHE A 156 -11.64 6.40 -0.36
CA PHE A 156 -10.34 5.72 -0.30
C PHE A 156 -9.27 6.41 -1.17
N LEU A 157 -9.62 7.51 -1.83
CA LEU A 157 -8.71 8.30 -2.67
C LEU A 157 -8.46 9.69 -2.07
N GLU A 158 -9.46 10.29 -1.43
CA GLU A 158 -9.44 11.67 -0.96
C GLU A 158 -9.49 11.75 0.59
N PRO A 159 -8.78 12.73 1.21
CA PRO A 159 -7.83 13.67 0.61
C PRO A 159 -6.47 13.02 0.27
N LYS A 160 -6.32 11.72 0.56
CA LYS A 160 -5.10 10.95 0.30
C LYS A 160 -5.50 9.49 0.01
N PRO A 161 -4.82 8.81 -0.93
CA PRO A 161 -5.03 7.39 -1.18
C PRO A 161 -4.82 6.51 0.05
N GLN A 162 -5.71 5.53 0.23
CA GLN A 162 -5.71 4.59 1.35
C GLN A 162 -5.93 3.15 0.89
N HIS A 163 -5.28 2.72 -0.20
CA HIS A 163 -5.45 1.37 -0.73
C HIS A 163 -5.02 0.28 0.27
N PHE A 164 -4.15 0.61 1.22
CA PHE A 164 -3.75 -0.27 2.32
C PHE A 164 -4.90 -0.60 3.31
N ASN A 165 -6.06 0.05 3.20
CA ASN A 165 -7.27 -0.28 3.98
C ASN A 165 -8.22 -1.24 3.24
N TYR A 166 -7.83 -1.75 2.07
CA TYR A 166 -8.57 -2.78 1.34
C TYR A 166 -7.87 -4.12 1.48
N ASP A 167 -8.49 -5.05 2.21
CA ASP A 167 -7.97 -6.39 2.41
C ASP A 167 -8.57 -7.40 1.42
N ILE A 168 -7.71 -8.30 0.95
CA ILE A 168 -8.08 -9.47 0.15
C ILE A 168 -8.00 -10.69 1.07
N TYR A 169 -9.08 -11.48 1.13
CA TYR A 169 -9.22 -12.60 2.05
C TYR A 169 -8.96 -13.95 1.35
N GLY A 170 -8.22 -14.84 2.02
CA GLY A 170 -7.99 -16.23 1.61
C GLY A 170 -8.54 -17.23 2.64
N GLY A 171 -8.85 -18.45 2.21
CA GLY A 171 -9.45 -19.50 3.06
C GLY A 171 -10.99 -19.53 3.00
N LEU A 172 -11.61 -18.58 2.32
CA LEU A 172 -13.04 -18.55 2.04
C LEU A 172 -13.31 -17.94 0.65
N SER A 173 -14.53 -18.13 0.14
CA SER A 173 -15.02 -17.53 -1.09
C SER A 173 -16.19 -16.58 -0.80
N TYR A 174 -16.25 -15.46 -1.51
CA TYR A 174 -17.28 -14.44 -1.33
C TYR A 174 -17.51 -13.69 -2.64
N THR A 175 -18.68 -13.08 -2.79
CA THR A 175 -19.00 -12.15 -3.88
C THR A 175 -19.29 -10.77 -3.31
N ILE A 176 -18.71 -9.72 -3.90
CA ILE A 176 -19.01 -8.32 -3.57
C ILE A 176 -19.92 -7.74 -4.66
N HIS A 177 -21.15 -7.39 -4.28
CA HIS A 177 -22.09 -6.66 -5.13
C HIS A 177 -21.98 -5.15 -4.88
N VAL A 178 -21.08 -4.47 -5.60
CA VAL A 178 -20.73 -3.05 -5.37
C VAL A 178 -21.94 -2.10 -5.45
N GLY A 179 -22.91 -2.40 -6.31
CA GLY A 179 -24.14 -1.60 -6.46
C GLY A 179 -25.12 -1.69 -5.27
N ARG A 180 -24.90 -2.59 -4.30
CA ARG A 180 -25.70 -2.65 -3.08
C ARG A 180 -25.20 -1.63 -2.04
N PRO A 181 -26.04 -1.22 -1.08
CA PRO A 181 -25.63 -0.36 0.02
C PRO A 181 -24.42 -0.94 0.78
N LYS A 182 -23.51 -0.07 1.22
CA LYS A 182 -22.38 -0.44 2.09
C LYS A 182 -22.89 -1.19 3.33
N GLY A 183 -22.19 -2.24 3.74
CA GLY A 183 -22.62 -3.14 4.82
C GLY A 183 -23.55 -4.29 4.37
N GLN A 184 -23.99 -4.30 3.10
CA GLN A 184 -24.84 -5.35 2.53
C GLN A 184 -24.37 -5.82 1.13
N ARG A 185 -23.08 -5.64 0.82
CA ARG A 185 -22.49 -5.99 -0.48
C ARG A 185 -22.04 -7.44 -0.57
N VAL A 186 -21.69 -8.06 0.56
CA VAL A 186 -21.07 -9.39 0.63
C VAL A 186 -22.12 -10.50 0.68
N SER A 187 -21.96 -11.51 -0.17
CA SER A 187 -22.75 -12.75 -0.22
C SER A 187 -21.89 -13.99 -0.47
#